data_AF-A0A1H5RQR8-F1
#
_entry.id   AF-A0A1H5RQR8-F1
#
_cell.length_a   1.000
_cell.length_b   1.000
_cell.length_c   1.000
_cell.angle_alpha   90.00
_cell.angle_beta   90.00
_cell.angle_gamma   90.00
#
_symmetry.space_group_name_H-M   'P 1'
#
loop_
_entity.id
_entity.type
_entity.pdbx_description
1 polymer ?
#
loop_
_entity_poly.entity_id
_entity_poly.type
_entity_poly.pdbx_seq_one_letter_code
_entity_poly.pdbx_strand_id
1 'polypeptide(L)'
;MQKLIKFSGLLLGMLCLLSLFSCRTLSHSKTGYFTGEVDKYFNEKEGVNVWLYRAFQPREDGKTGLRKENYYPLDERMMELVGIKKNANQVLFSVVPEYPPFYNMVAVKHLKNNVNLKGYNIREYKGANYYEKKVISEGMDIRHVYIPKGKKEGLSLLYYALEVENAGNPLAKFDYLAGINALEIKEKERYYPSWQIYDCEEPDRRDWILKPDIEKLKNHEVVYLKLYDVYGANKTISFFKLMKKDDRGPISLKLCPNEYILEYYSEKDLLIGQEKFRVN
;
A
#
# COMPACT_ATOMS: atom_id res chain seq x y z
N MET A 1 -24.87 -12.10 54.11
CA MET A 1 -25.13 -12.20 52.65
C MET A 1 -25.18 -10.86 51.91
N GLN A 2 -25.85 -9.82 52.42
CA GLN A 2 -25.97 -8.52 51.70
C GLN A 2 -24.63 -7.78 51.44
N LYS A 3 -23.60 -7.95 52.28
CA LYS A 3 -22.28 -7.33 52.06
C LYS A 3 -21.48 -7.98 50.92
N LEU A 4 -21.66 -9.29 50.66
CA LEU A 4 -20.98 -9.99 49.56
C LEU A 4 -21.52 -9.53 48.20
N ILE A 5 -22.85 -9.37 48.08
CA ILE A 5 -23.52 -8.98 46.84
C ILE A 5 -23.13 -7.55 46.40
N LYS A 6 -22.95 -6.62 47.35
CA LYS A 6 -22.46 -5.26 47.06
C LYS A 6 -21.00 -5.24 46.57
N PHE A 7 -20.15 -6.12 47.08
CA PHE A 7 -18.76 -6.24 46.64
C PHE A 7 -18.65 -6.84 45.23
N SER A 8 -19.46 -7.85 44.92
CA SER A 8 -19.52 -8.47 43.59
C SER A 8 -20.02 -7.50 42.51
N GLY A 9 -21.03 -6.66 42.82
CA GLY A 9 -21.51 -5.64 41.89
C GLY A 9 -20.50 -4.52 41.61
N LEU A 10 -19.71 -4.13 42.62
CA LEU A 10 -18.64 -3.15 42.47
C LEU A 10 -17.48 -3.70 41.61
N LEU A 11 -17.11 -4.96 41.81
CA LEU A 11 -16.06 -5.64 41.04
C LEU A 11 -16.45 -5.84 39.58
N LEU A 12 -17.71 -6.22 39.32
CA LEU A 12 -18.25 -6.38 37.97
C LEU A 12 -18.31 -5.03 37.23
N GLY A 13 -18.73 -3.97 37.93
CA GLY A 13 -18.71 -2.61 37.41
C GLY A 13 -17.29 -2.12 37.07
N MET A 14 -16.29 -2.46 37.89
CA MET A 14 -14.89 -2.13 37.66
C MET A 14 -14.30 -2.94 36.48
N LEU A 15 -14.66 -4.22 36.31
CA LEU A 15 -14.30 -5.03 35.13
C LEU A 15 -14.96 -4.53 33.84
N CYS A 16 -16.21 -4.06 33.90
CA CYS A 16 -16.89 -3.41 32.78
C CYS A 16 -16.23 -2.06 32.42
N LEU A 17 -15.74 -1.30 33.40
CA LEU A 17 -14.97 -0.08 33.15
C LEU A 17 -13.59 -0.39 32.54
N LEU A 18 -12.90 -1.43 33.01
CA LEU A 18 -11.61 -1.87 32.44
C LEU A 18 -11.72 -2.37 31.00
N SER A 19 -12.85 -2.96 30.61
CA SER A 19 -13.11 -3.36 29.21
C SER A 19 -13.49 -2.19 28.29
N LEU A 20 -13.92 -1.06 28.85
CA LEU A 20 -14.15 0.19 28.11
C LEU A 20 -12.88 1.02 27.89
N PHE A 21 -11.82 0.77 28.67
CA PHE A 21 -10.47 1.31 28.45
C PHE A 21 -9.58 0.38 27.61
N SER A 22 -10.16 -0.33 26.64
CA SER A 22 -9.36 -0.91 25.56
C SER A 22 -8.75 0.26 24.78
N CYS A 23 -7.50 0.62 25.12
CA CYS A 23 -6.61 1.36 24.25
C CYS A 23 -6.50 0.57 22.94
N ARG A 24 -7.42 0.82 22.00
CA ARG A 24 -7.34 0.26 20.65
C ARG A 24 -6.10 0.88 20.01
N THR A 25 -5.05 0.08 19.89
CA THR A 25 -3.87 0.44 19.12
C THR A 25 -4.22 0.45 17.64
N LEU A 26 -3.61 1.37 16.90
CA LEU A 26 -3.75 1.42 15.44
C LEU A 26 -3.11 0.13 14.90
N SER A 27 -3.96 -0.81 14.49
CA SER A 27 -3.50 -2.12 14.03
C SER A 27 -3.07 -2.03 12.57
N HIS A 28 -1.90 -2.58 12.28
CA HIS A 28 -1.46 -2.79 10.91
C HIS A 28 -2.34 -3.81 10.18
N SER A 29 -2.49 -3.63 8.86
CA SER A 29 -3.12 -4.62 8.00
C SER A 29 -2.20 -5.82 7.77
N LYS A 30 -2.71 -7.03 8.02
CA LYS A 30 -1.93 -8.28 7.95
C LYS A 30 -1.78 -8.87 6.55
N THR A 31 -2.43 -8.29 5.53
CA THR A 31 -2.60 -8.91 4.20
C THR A 31 -2.01 -8.09 3.06
N GLY A 32 -1.16 -7.11 3.37
CA GLY A 32 -0.49 -6.30 2.34
C GLY A 32 0.63 -7.06 1.62
N TYR A 33 0.78 -6.83 0.32
CA TYR A 33 1.92 -7.29 -0.48
C TYR A 33 2.61 -6.10 -1.17
N PHE A 34 3.94 -6.12 -1.15
CA PHE A 34 4.79 -5.17 -1.86
C PHE A 34 6.10 -5.88 -2.24
N THR A 35 6.67 -5.55 -3.40
CA THR A 35 7.86 -6.20 -3.94
C THR A 35 8.79 -5.21 -4.65
N GLY A 36 10.05 -5.66 -4.85
CA GLY A 36 11.18 -5.03 -5.55
C GLY A 36 10.86 -4.34 -6.85
N GLU A 37 9.91 -4.94 -7.54
CA GLU A 37 9.87 -4.92 -8.99
C GLU A 37 8.75 -4.01 -9.48
N VAL A 38 7.74 -3.78 -8.66
CA VAL A 38 6.60 -2.91 -8.99
C VAL A 38 6.48 -1.76 -7.99
N ASP A 39 6.00 -0.63 -8.46
CA ASP A 39 5.78 0.61 -7.71
C ASP A 39 4.39 0.66 -7.06
N LYS A 40 3.90 -0.50 -6.60
CA LYS A 40 2.55 -0.66 -6.06
C LYS A 40 2.49 -1.63 -4.88
N TYR A 41 1.89 -1.18 -3.80
CA TYR A 41 1.46 -1.98 -2.66
C TYR A 41 0.02 -2.42 -2.89
N PHE A 42 -0.25 -3.69 -2.66
CA PHE A 42 -1.55 -4.31 -2.87
C PHE A 42 -2.12 -4.78 -1.54
N ASN A 43 -3.38 -4.49 -1.27
CA ASN A 43 -4.08 -5.05 -0.13
C ASN A 43 -5.54 -5.32 -0.48
N GLU A 44 -5.80 -6.55 -0.91
CA GLU A 44 -7.13 -6.97 -1.34
C GLU A 44 -8.15 -6.95 -0.21
N LYS A 45 -7.77 -7.42 0.98
CA LYS A 45 -8.65 -7.42 2.15
C LYS A 45 -9.14 -6.02 2.46
N GLU A 46 -8.25 -5.04 2.33
CA GLU A 46 -8.58 -3.63 2.48
C GLU A 46 -9.11 -2.98 1.20
N GLY A 47 -9.17 -3.72 0.10
CA GLY A 47 -9.64 -3.28 -1.20
C GLY A 47 -8.88 -2.07 -1.74
N VAL A 48 -7.60 -1.93 -1.43
CA VAL A 48 -6.82 -0.73 -1.75
C VAL A 48 -5.46 -1.10 -2.33
N ASN A 49 -5.10 -0.39 -3.39
CA ASN A 49 -3.75 -0.33 -3.93
C ASN A 49 -3.18 1.04 -3.61
N VAL A 50 -1.88 1.10 -3.31
CA VAL A 50 -1.17 2.36 -3.05
C VAL A 50 0.08 2.37 -3.91
N TRP A 51 0.28 3.42 -4.69
CA TRP A 51 1.51 3.65 -5.44
C TRP A 51 2.61 4.16 -4.51
N LEU A 52 3.82 3.64 -4.70
CA LEU A 52 5.01 4.02 -3.95
C LEU A 52 6.29 3.82 -4.76
N TYR A 53 7.38 4.44 -4.34
CA TYR A 53 8.65 4.26 -5.03
C TYR A 53 9.25 2.88 -4.80
N ARG A 54 9.85 2.30 -5.84
CA ARG A 54 10.57 1.03 -5.74
C ARG A 54 11.72 1.05 -4.73
N ALA A 55 12.26 2.23 -4.40
CA ALA A 55 13.30 2.42 -3.39
C ALA A 55 12.86 2.05 -1.95
N PHE A 56 11.58 1.81 -1.73
CA PHE A 56 10.97 1.52 -0.43
C PHE A 56 10.99 0.03 -0.06
N GLN A 57 11.88 -0.77 -0.65
CA GLN A 57 11.91 -2.22 -0.43
C GLN A 57 12.11 -2.60 1.03
N PRO A 58 11.39 -3.62 1.54
CA PRO A 58 11.66 -4.18 2.85
C PRO A 58 13.14 -4.61 2.95
N ARG A 59 13.78 -4.30 4.07
CA ARG A 59 15.17 -4.67 4.35
C ARG A 59 15.26 -5.59 5.57
N GLU A 60 16.25 -6.49 5.54
CA GLU A 60 16.49 -7.45 6.63
C GLU A 60 16.95 -6.76 7.92
N ASP A 61 17.66 -5.63 7.82
CA ASP A 61 18.13 -4.87 8.99
C ASP A 61 16.99 -4.18 9.76
N GLY A 62 15.81 -4.11 9.15
CA GLY A 62 14.63 -3.43 9.63
C GLY A 62 14.77 -1.91 9.74
N LYS A 63 15.94 -1.29 9.54
CA LYS A 63 16.16 0.14 9.78
C LYS A 63 15.55 1.01 8.70
N THR A 64 15.42 0.48 7.49
CA THR A 64 14.82 1.14 6.33
C THR A 64 13.90 0.15 5.62
N GLY A 65 13.17 0.62 4.61
CA GLY A 65 12.21 -0.16 3.86
C GLY A 65 10.78 -0.09 4.37
N LEU A 66 9.90 -0.81 3.69
CA LEU A 66 8.48 -0.88 4.02
C LEU A 66 8.22 -1.91 5.12
N ARG A 67 7.58 -1.46 6.21
CA ARG A 67 7.07 -2.28 7.30
C ARG A 67 5.55 -2.40 7.20
N LYS A 68 5.05 -3.63 7.31
CA LYS A 68 3.61 -3.95 7.28
C LYS A 68 3.04 -4.31 8.65
N GLU A 69 3.87 -4.46 9.67
CA GLU A 69 3.44 -4.97 10.98
C GLU A 69 3.75 -4.01 12.13
N ASN A 70 4.71 -3.11 11.94
CA ASN A 70 5.25 -2.24 12.98
C ASN A 70 5.53 -0.83 12.46
N TYR A 71 5.42 0.15 13.36
CA TYR A 71 5.80 1.54 13.10
C TYR A 71 7.31 1.72 13.12
N TYR A 72 7.78 2.72 12.40
CA TYR A 72 9.02 3.40 12.70
C TYR A 72 8.85 4.32 13.92
N PRO A 73 9.93 4.62 14.68
CA PRO A 73 9.83 5.31 15.97
C PRO A 73 9.06 6.64 15.98
N LEU A 74 9.03 7.37 14.85
CA LEU A 74 8.38 8.68 14.76
C LEU A 74 6.93 8.62 14.25
N ASP A 75 6.46 7.51 13.69
CA ASP A 75 5.20 7.47 12.94
C ASP A 75 3.98 7.85 13.77
N GLU A 76 3.87 7.28 14.98
CA GLU A 76 2.72 7.55 15.86
C GLU A 76 2.64 9.05 16.19
N ARG A 77 3.78 9.65 16.52
CA ARG A 77 3.89 11.08 16.81
C ARG A 77 3.50 11.93 15.59
N MET A 78 4.01 11.58 14.41
CA MET A 78 3.71 12.33 13.18
C MET A 78 2.22 12.23 12.81
N MET A 79 1.61 11.05 12.98
CA MET A 79 0.17 10.85 12.79
C MET A 79 -0.66 11.69 13.75
N GLU A 80 -0.27 11.78 15.02
CA GLU A 80 -0.95 12.60 16.03
C GLU A 80 -0.91 14.10 15.68
N LEU A 81 0.23 14.61 15.22
CA LEU A 81 0.41 16.02 14.82
C LEU A 81 -0.53 16.46 13.69
N VAL A 82 -0.91 15.53 12.80
CA VAL A 82 -1.86 15.80 11.71
C VAL A 82 -3.30 15.38 12.06
N GLY A 83 -3.52 14.85 13.26
CA GLY A 83 -4.85 14.47 13.76
C GLY A 83 -5.36 13.10 13.28
N ILE A 84 -4.48 12.23 12.78
CA ILE A 84 -4.83 10.83 12.47
C ILE A 84 -4.94 10.06 13.80
N LYS A 85 -6.16 9.78 14.22
CA LYS A 85 -6.46 9.11 15.51
C LYS A 85 -6.49 7.59 15.37
N LYS A 86 -6.32 6.88 16.49
CA LYS A 86 -6.30 5.40 16.53
C LYS A 86 -7.64 4.74 16.17
N ASN A 87 -8.75 5.41 16.45
CA ASN A 87 -10.07 4.79 16.37
C ASN A 87 -10.61 4.75 14.92
N ALA A 88 -10.89 3.55 14.44
CA ALA A 88 -11.46 3.25 13.11
C ALA A 88 -10.54 3.50 11.89
N ASN A 89 -9.22 3.51 12.13
CA ASN A 89 -8.21 3.61 11.10
C ASN A 89 -7.36 2.33 11.06
N GLN A 90 -6.80 2.03 9.91
CA GLN A 90 -5.94 0.86 9.71
C GLN A 90 -4.69 1.28 8.94
N VAL A 91 -3.52 0.98 9.51
CA VAL A 91 -2.26 1.27 8.84
C VAL A 91 -1.99 0.18 7.83
N LEU A 92 -1.78 0.58 6.58
CA LEU A 92 -1.45 -0.32 5.49
C LEU A 92 0.03 -0.67 5.55
N PHE A 93 0.86 0.36 5.71
CA PHE A 93 2.30 0.25 5.87
C PHE A 93 2.90 1.55 6.40
N SER A 94 4.13 1.43 6.88
CA SER A 94 5.05 2.54 7.11
C SER A 94 6.36 2.30 6.38
N VAL A 95 7.05 3.35 5.95
CA VAL A 95 8.32 3.24 5.25
C VAL A 95 9.29 4.36 5.61
N VAL A 96 10.54 3.97 5.76
CA VAL A 96 11.71 4.85 5.80
C VAL A 96 12.60 4.51 4.61
N PRO A 97 13.03 5.48 3.79
CA PRO A 97 13.88 5.19 2.63
C PRO A 97 15.34 4.90 3.03
N GLU A 98 16.04 4.22 2.12
CA GLU A 98 17.46 3.91 2.28
C GLU A 98 18.39 5.04 1.82
N TYR A 99 18.01 5.76 0.75
CA TYR A 99 18.83 6.82 0.17
C TYR A 99 18.05 8.14 0.10
N PRO A 100 18.69 9.30 0.33
CA PRO A 100 18.09 10.60 0.09
C PRO A 100 17.70 10.81 -1.39
N PRO A 101 16.81 11.76 -1.70
CA PRO A 101 16.06 12.63 -0.79
C PRO A 101 14.62 12.11 -0.68
N PHE A 102 14.41 10.94 -0.10
CA PHE A 102 13.06 10.42 0.05
C PHE A 102 12.62 10.62 1.51
N TYR A 103 11.37 11.03 1.67
CA TYR A 103 10.70 11.23 2.94
C TYR A 103 10.23 9.90 3.51
N ASN A 104 9.97 9.88 4.82
CA ASN A 104 9.23 8.79 5.44
C ASN A 104 7.77 8.87 5.00
N MET A 105 7.08 7.73 4.95
CA MET A 105 5.67 7.69 4.56
C MET A 105 4.89 6.68 5.41
N VAL A 106 3.69 7.06 5.84
CA VAL A 106 2.70 6.18 6.46
C VAL A 106 1.43 6.21 5.63
N ALA A 107 0.94 5.04 5.24
CA ALA A 107 -0.34 4.91 4.54
C ALA A 107 -1.41 4.37 5.49
N VAL A 108 -2.51 5.10 5.62
CA VAL A 108 -3.59 4.79 6.55
C VAL A 108 -4.92 4.77 5.81
N LYS A 109 -5.61 3.63 5.86
CA LYS A 109 -7.01 3.54 5.42
C LYS A 109 -7.93 3.99 6.54
N HIS A 110 -8.83 4.90 6.20
CA HIS A 110 -9.92 5.35 7.06
C HIS A 110 -11.17 4.50 6.78
N LEU A 111 -11.69 3.82 7.80
CA LEU A 111 -12.95 3.06 7.71
C LEU A 111 -14.18 3.95 7.96
N LYS A 112 -13.97 5.17 8.44
CA LYS A 112 -14.99 6.20 8.66
C LYS A 112 -14.44 7.55 8.21
N ASN A 113 -15.30 8.38 7.64
CA ASN A 113 -14.94 9.75 7.25
C ASN A 113 -14.91 10.65 8.49
N ASN A 114 -13.77 10.63 9.19
CA ASN A 114 -13.54 11.37 10.43
C ASN A 114 -12.40 12.39 10.30
N VAL A 115 -11.86 12.57 9.10
CA VAL A 115 -10.78 13.54 8.86
C VAL A 115 -11.39 14.94 8.80
N ASN A 116 -10.98 15.81 9.73
CA ASN A 116 -11.39 17.20 9.72
C ASN A 116 -10.60 17.96 8.66
N LEU A 117 -11.25 18.29 7.54
CA LEU A 117 -10.64 18.97 6.40
C LEU A 117 -10.42 20.48 6.61
N LYS A 118 -10.70 21.03 7.80
CA LYS A 118 -10.41 22.43 8.11
C LYS A 118 -8.90 22.70 7.99
N GLY A 119 -8.53 23.66 7.14
CA GLY A 119 -7.14 24.04 6.89
C GLY A 119 -6.41 23.16 5.87
N TYR A 120 -7.13 22.30 5.14
CA TYR A 120 -6.58 21.59 3.98
C TYR A 120 -6.79 22.43 2.73
N ASN A 121 -5.81 22.39 1.84
CA ASN A 121 -5.92 22.88 0.48
C ASN A 121 -6.48 21.77 -0.41
N ILE A 122 -7.39 22.12 -1.32
CA ILE A 122 -7.85 21.19 -2.36
C ILE A 122 -6.81 21.19 -3.48
N ARG A 123 -6.43 20.01 -3.92
CA ARG A 123 -5.53 19.77 -5.05
C ARG A 123 -6.20 18.86 -6.06
N GLU A 124 -5.76 18.95 -7.31
CA GLU A 124 -6.26 18.14 -8.41
C GLU A 124 -5.09 17.57 -9.22
N TYR A 125 -5.18 16.29 -9.59
CA TYR A 125 -4.28 15.65 -10.55
C TYR A 125 -5.09 14.87 -11.58
N LYS A 126 -5.04 15.29 -12.85
CA LYS A 126 -5.80 14.67 -13.96
C LYS A 126 -7.30 14.48 -13.62
N GLY A 127 -7.92 15.50 -13.01
CA GLY A 127 -9.31 15.47 -12.56
C GLY A 127 -9.56 14.68 -11.27
N ALA A 128 -8.56 14.10 -10.62
CA ALA A 128 -8.68 13.45 -9.32
C ALA A 128 -8.37 14.42 -8.19
N ASN A 129 -9.35 14.63 -7.29
CA ASN A 129 -9.22 15.57 -6.19
C ASN A 129 -8.63 14.90 -4.94
N TYR A 130 -7.77 15.63 -4.24
CA TYR A 130 -7.26 15.27 -2.92
C TYR A 130 -7.07 16.50 -2.05
N TYR A 131 -6.95 16.28 -0.75
CA TYR A 131 -6.79 17.34 0.25
C TYR A 131 -5.39 17.27 0.83
N GLU A 132 -4.71 18.41 0.92
CA GLU A 132 -3.34 18.50 1.43
C GLU A 132 -3.26 19.48 2.60
N LYS A 133 -2.59 19.06 3.68
CA LYS A 133 -2.24 19.93 4.81
C LYS A 133 -0.74 19.86 5.10
N LYS A 134 -0.12 21.03 5.27
CA LYS A 134 1.26 21.19 5.72
C LYS A 134 1.28 21.49 7.21
N VAL A 135 2.15 20.81 7.96
CA VAL A 135 2.46 21.09 9.37
C VAL A 135 3.97 21.13 9.52
N ILE A 136 4.49 22.17 10.18
CA ILE A 136 5.90 22.26 10.58
C ILE A 136 5.94 22.13 12.10
N SER A 137 6.78 21.24 12.62
CA SER A 137 6.94 21.05 14.07
C SER A 137 8.34 20.54 14.38
N GLU A 138 9.06 21.21 15.29
CA GLU A 138 10.37 20.77 15.77
C GLU A 138 11.40 20.45 14.67
N GLY A 139 11.44 21.25 13.60
CA GLY A 139 12.34 21.02 12.47
C GLY A 139 11.95 19.83 11.58
N MET A 140 10.72 19.33 11.71
CA MET A 140 10.11 18.35 10.80
C MET A 140 9.17 19.06 9.83
N ASP A 141 9.31 18.76 8.54
CA ASP A 141 8.31 19.11 7.52
C ASP A 141 7.35 17.93 7.32
N ILE A 142 6.07 18.14 7.60
CA ILE A 142 5.03 17.11 7.54
C ILE A 142 3.99 17.51 6.48
N ARG A 143 3.72 16.60 5.55
CA ARG A 143 2.64 16.70 4.55
C ARG A 143 1.63 15.60 4.80
N HIS A 144 0.39 15.99 5.01
CA HIS A 144 -0.72 15.05 5.09
C HIS A 144 -1.62 15.19 3.87
N VAL A 145 -1.72 14.11 3.11
CA VAL A 145 -2.66 13.97 2.00
C VAL A 145 -3.82 13.10 2.45
N TYR A 146 -5.04 13.57 2.19
CA TYR A 146 -6.26 12.80 2.35
C TYR A 146 -6.99 12.68 1.02
N ILE A 147 -7.24 11.44 0.61
CA ILE A 147 -7.95 11.08 -0.62
C ILE A 147 -9.27 10.41 -0.20
N PRO A 148 -10.43 11.04 -0.42
CA PRO A 148 -11.72 10.41 -0.16
C PRO A 148 -11.92 9.17 -1.04
N LYS A 149 -12.48 8.11 -0.47
CA LYS A 149 -12.88 6.90 -1.19
C LYS A 149 -14.36 6.61 -0.91
N GLY A 150 -15.22 6.90 -1.89
CA GLY A 150 -16.66 6.82 -1.69
C GLY A 150 -17.16 7.79 -0.60
N LYS A 151 -18.24 7.42 0.11
CA LYS A 151 -18.91 8.31 1.08
C LYS A 151 -18.33 8.26 2.50
N LYS A 152 -17.73 7.14 2.89
CA LYS A 152 -17.36 6.84 4.28
C LYS A 152 -15.90 6.46 4.48
N GLU A 153 -15.17 6.16 3.42
CA GLU A 153 -13.79 5.72 3.51
C GLU A 153 -12.84 6.77 2.94
N GLY A 154 -11.56 6.59 3.20
CA GLY A 154 -10.52 7.43 2.61
C GLY A 154 -9.15 6.85 2.83
N LEU A 155 -8.18 7.41 2.15
CA LEU A 155 -6.77 7.06 2.27
C LEU A 155 -6.02 8.30 2.74
N SER A 156 -5.32 8.19 3.86
CA SER A 156 -4.33 9.17 4.26
C SER A 156 -2.94 8.69 3.89
N LEU A 157 -2.19 9.57 3.25
CA LEU A 157 -0.77 9.41 3.00
C LEU A 157 -0.07 10.52 3.80
N LEU A 158 0.63 10.10 4.84
CA LEU A 158 1.40 11.00 5.69
C LEU A 158 2.86 10.92 5.27
N TYR A 159 3.47 12.06 4.98
CA TYR A 159 4.85 12.16 4.55
C TYR A 159 5.59 13.10 5.48
N TYR A 160 6.80 12.74 5.87
CA TYR A 160 7.57 13.59 6.77
C TYR A 160 9.09 13.41 6.58
N ALA A 161 9.82 14.51 6.77
CA ALA A 161 11.28 14.55 6.70
C ALA A 161 11.84 15.66 7.60
N LEU A 162 13.11 15.58 7.98
CA LEU A 162 13.78 16.68 8.67
C LEU A 162 13.96 17.86 7.70
N GLU A 163 13.74 19.08 8.17
CA GLU A 163 13.86 20.30 7.36
C GLU A 163 15.27 20.46 6.77
N VAL A 164 16.30 20.05 7.51
CA VAL A 164 17.69 20.07 7.05
C VAL A 164 17.95 19.09 5.90
N GLU A 165 17.21 18.00 5.83
CA GLU A 165 17.24 17.05 4.71
C GLU A 165 16.41 17.57 3.52
N ASN A 166 15.60 18.61 3.73
CA ASN A 166 14.70 19.22 2.75
C ASN A 166 15.32 20.32 1.88
N ALA A 167 16.58 20.67 2.12
CA ALA A 167 17.30 21.72 1.40
C ALA A 167 17.50 21.45 -0.11
N GLY A 168 17.11 20.27 -0.63
CA GLY A 168 17.19 19.87 -2.04
C GLY A 168 15.85 19.51 -2.72
N ASN A 169 14.70 19.89 -2.14
CA ASN A 169 13.35 19.52 -2.62
C ASN A 169 13.01 18.00 -2.68
N PRO A 170 13.29 17.19 -1.63
CA PRO A 170 12.80 15.80 -1.48
C PRO A 170 11.32 15.60 -1.82
N LEU A 171 10.49 16.57 -1.44
CA LEU A 171 9.04 16.54 -1.63
C LEU A 171 8.60 16.93 -3.04
N ALA A 172 9.50 17.27 -3.98
CA ALA A 172 9.14 17.47 -5.40
C ALA A 172 8.41 16.25 -5.97
N LYS A 173 8.77 15.08 -5.46
CA LYS A 173 8.24 13.77 -5.84
C LYS A 173 7.04 13.34 -5.01
N PHE A 174 6.67 14.08 -3.98
CA PHE A 174 5.48 13.82 -3.18
C PHE A 174 4.21 14.18 -3.96
N ASP A 175 4.18 15.31 -4.66
CA ASP A 175 2.99 15.73 -5.42
C ASP A 175 2.61 14.69 -6.48
N TYR A 176 3.61 14.06 -7.10
CA TYR A 176 3.38 12.94 -8.02
C TYR A 176 2.73 11.74 -7.32
N LEU A 177 3.27 11.28 -6.19
CA LEU A 177 2.68 10.14 -5.45
C LEU A 177 1.28 10.47 -4.92
N ALA A 178 1.06 11.69 -4.43
CA ALA A 178 -0.26 12.14 -3.98
C ALA A 178 -1.27 12.13 -5.15
N GLY A 179 -0.88 12.71 -6.28
CA GLY A 179 -1.71 12.77 -7.49
C GLY A 179 -2.02 11.42 -8.10
N ILE A 180 -1.01 10.54 -8.27
CA ILE A 180 -1.23 9.21 -8.86
C ILE A 180 -2.06 8.30 -7.94
N ASN A 181 -1.91 8.41 -6.61
CA ASN A 181 -2.78 7.70 -5.67
C ASN A 181 -4.21 8.26 -5.66
N ALA A 182 -4.39 9.58 -5.82
CA ALA A 182 -5.72 10.16 -5.97
C ALA A 182 -6.40 9.65 -7.24
N LEU A 183 -5.65 9.57 -8.35
CA LEU A 183 -6.14 9.03 -9.62
C LEU A 183 -6.49 7.55 -9.51
N GLU A 184 -5.63 6.75 -8.88
CA GLU A 184 -5.86 5.33 -8.57
C GLU A 184 -7.20 5.13 -7.84
N ILE A 185 -7.45 5.89 -6.77
CA ILE A 185 -8.68 5.78 -5.99
C ILE A 185 -9.91 6.26 -6.77
N LYS A 186 -9.77 7.27 -7.64
CA LYS A 186 -10.86 7.78 -8.48
C LYS A 186 -11.24 6.81 -9.61
N GLU A 187 -10.25 6.34 -10.38
CA GLU A 187 -10.49 5.53 -11.59
C GLU A 187 -10.80 4.07 -11.27
N LYS A 188 -10.32 3.56 -10.13
CA LYS A 188 -10.42 2.16 -9.76
C LYS A 188 -11.33 2.01 -8.55
N GLU A 189 -12.63 2.15 -8.79
CA GLU A 189 -13.65 1.97 -7.74
C GLU A 189 -13.58 0.59 -7.07
N ARG A 190 -13.14 -0.43 -7.83
CA ARG A 190 -12.93 -1.80 -7.35
C ARG A 190 -11.45 -2.15 -7.30
N TYR A 191 -11.09 -2.90 -6.26
CA TYR A 191 -9.76 -3.49 -6.14
C TYR A 191 -9.44 -4.37 -7.34
N TYR A 192 -8.18 -4.34 -7.76
CA TYR A 192 -7.63 -5.23 -8.78
C TYR A 192 -6.25 -5.72 -8.34
N PRO A 193 -5.98 -7.03 -8.46
CA PRO A 193 -4.78 -7.66 -7.93
C PRO A 193 -3.58 -7.61 -8.88
N SER A 194 -3.59 -6.73 -9.89
CA SER A 194 -2.62 -6.75 -10.98
C SER A 194 -1.99 -5.40 -11.26
N TRP A 195 -0.84 -5.42 -11.91
CA TRP A 195 -0.11 -4.27 -12.40
C TRP A 195 0.51 -4.62 -13.74
N GLN A 196 0.53 -3.66 -14.66
CA GLN A 196 1.05 -3.87 -15.99
C GLN A 196 1.68 -2.58 -16.53
N ILE A 197 2.81 -2.72 -17.19
CA ILE A 197 3.43 -1.68 -18.00
C ILE A 197 3.63 -2.18 -19.44
N TYR A 198 3.86 -1.25 -20.35
CA TYR A 198 4.09 -1.53 -21.76
C TYR A 198 5.35 -0.80 -22.19
N ASP A 199 6.21 -1.49 -22.93
CA ASP A 199 7.41 -0.91 -23.55
C ASP A 199 7.17 -0.50 -25.01
N CYS A 200 5.90 -0.49 -25.44
CA CYS A 200 5.48 -0.13 -26.78
C CYS A 200 4.17 0.68 -26.77
N GLU A 201 3.96 1.39 -27.88
CA GLU A 201 2.75 2.17 -28.13
C GLU A 201 1.53 1.28 -28.33
N GLU A 202 0.33 1.83 -28.11
CA GLU A 202 -0.91 1.07 -28.17
C GLU A 202 -1.14 0.26 -29.46
N PRO A 203 -0.80 0.77 -30.67
CA PRO A 203 -1.01 0.02 -31.93
C PRO A 203 -0.20 -1.28 -32.04
N ASP A 204 0.92 -1.38 -31.34
CA ASP A 204 1.80 -2.55 -31.38
C ASP A 204 1.41 -3.62 -30.37
N ARG A 205 0.55 -3.27 -29.41
CA ARG A 205 0.11 -4.20 -28.36
C ARG A 205 -0.77 -5.30 -28.93
N ARG A 206 -0.45 -6.55 -28.60
CA ARG A 206 -1.17 -7.76 -29.00
C ARG A 206 -1.99 -8.30 -27.85
N ASP A 207 -3.24 -8.66 -28.10
CA ASP A 207 -4.04 -9.38 -27.11
C ASP A 207 -3.41 -10.74 -26.85
N TRP A 208 -3.23 -11.06 -25.57
CA TRP A 208 -2.63 -12.31 -25.13
C TRP A 208 -3.44 -12.90 -23.99
N ILE A 209 -3.63 -14.22 -24.00
CA ILE A 209 -4.34 -14.92 -22.95
C ILE A 209 -3.35 -15.83 -22.24
N LEU A 210 -2.94 -15.45 -21.04
CA LEU A 210 -2.22 -16.36 -20.16
C LEU A 210 -3.19 -17.35 -19.54
N LYS A 211 -2.80 -18.62 -19.54
CA LYS A 211 -3.49 -19.70 -18.85
C LYS A 211 -2.58 -20.16 -17.71
N PRO A 212 -2.74 -19.61 -16.50
CA PRO A 212 -1.90 -19.99 -15.37
C PRO A 212 -1.93 -21.50 -15.13
N ASP A 213 -0.78 -22.08 -14.86
CA ASP A 213 -0.69 -23.49 -14.51
C ASP A 213 -1.30 -23.73 -13.12
N ILE A 214 -2.49 -24.32 -13.11
CA ILE A 214 -3.28 -24.56 -11.90
C ILE A 214 -2.54 -25.50 -10.93
N GLU A 215 -1.69 -26.41 -11.42
CA GLU A 215 -0.92 -27.31 -10.55
C GLU A 215 0.02 -26.51 -9.64
N LYS A 216 0.61 -25.43 -10.14
CA LYS A 216 1.47 -24.52 -9.36
C LYS A 216 0.68 -23.75 -8.29
N LEU A 217 -0.64 -23.64 -8.41
CA LEU A 217 -1.50 -22.91 -7.45
C LEU A 217 -2.02 -23.80 -6.31
N LYS A 218 -2.08 -25.14 -6.47
CA LYS A 218 -2.85 -26.02 -5.57
C LYS A 218 -2.41 -25.98 -4.10
N ASN A 219 -1.11 -25.81 -3.86
CA ASN A 219 -0.49 -25.91 -2.53
C ASN A 219 -0.19 -24.55 -1.89
N HIS A 220 -0.58 -23.46 -2.54
CA HIS A 220 -0.31 -22.10 -2.08
C HIS A 220 -1.61 -21.33 -1.90
N GLU A 221 -1.76 -20.61 -0.79
CA GLU A 221 -2.91 -19.72 -0.59
C GLU A 221 -2.85 -18.54 -1.55
N VAL A 222 -1.64 -18.05 -1.80
CA VAL A 222 -1.33 -16.93 -2.71
C VAL A 222 -0.11 -17.29 -3.54
N VAL A 223 -0.18 -17.01 -4.84
CA VAL A 223 0.93 -17.11 -5.80
C VAL A 223 1.13 -15.75 -6.45
N TYR A 224 2.38 -15.31 -6.56
CA TYR A 224 2.73 -14.10 -7.28
C TYR A 224 3.15 -14.46 -8.70
N LEU A 225 2.38 -14.01 -9.67
CA LEU A 225 2.67 -14.17 -11.08
C LEU A 225 3.46 -12.96 -11.57
N LYS A 226 4.67 -13.20 -12.09
CA LYS A 226 5.55 -12.15 -12.61
C LYS A 226 5.89 -12.47 -14.06
N LEU A 227 5.61 -11.53 -14.95
CA LEU A 227 5.94 -11.63 -16.36
C LEU A 227 7.05 -10.64 -16.68
N TYR A 228 8.07 -11.11 -17.39
CA TYR A 228 9.22 -10.31 -17.76
C TYR A 228 9.40 -10.28 -19.28
N ASP A 229 9.61 -9.08 -19.82
CA ASP A 229 10.19 -8.85 -21.13
C ASP A 229 11.67 -9.25 -21.12
N VAL A 230 12.15 -9.96 -22.15
CA VAL A 230 13.54 -10.39 -22.27
C VAL A 230 14.29 -9.55 -23.31
N TYR A 231 15.42 -8.97 -22.91
CA TYR A 231 16.30 -8.17 -23.76
C TYR A 231 17.74 -8.69 -23.67
N GLY A 232 18.07 -9.68 -24.51
CA GLY A 232 19.36 -10.36 -24.47
C GLY A 232 19.60 -11.03 -23.11
N ALA A 233 20.58 -10.54 -22.35
CA ALA A 233 20.90 -11.04 -21.01
C ALA A 233 20.04 -10.42 -19.89
N ASN A 234 19.28 -9.37 -20.18
CA ASN A 234 18.49 -8.63 -19.19
C ASN A 234 17.01 -9.03 -19.26
N LYS A 235 16.31 -8.89 -18.13
CA LYS A 235 14.85 -9.02 -18.06
C LYS A 235 14.22 -7.84 -17.33
N THR A 236 13.06 -7.38 -17.79
CA THR A 236 12.32 -6.24 -17.21
C THR A 236 10.91 -6.69 -16.87
N ILE A 237 10.41 -6.41 -15.67
CA ILE A 237 9.04 -6.79 -15.30
C ILE A 237 8.03 -5.99 -16.12
N SER A 238 7.07 -6.68 -16.73
CA SER A 238 6.05 -6.10 -17.60
C SER A 238 4.65 -6.29 -17.04
N PHE A 239 4.44 -7.36 -16.27
CA PHE A 239 3.18 -7.62 -15.59
C PHE A 239 3.40 -8.33 -14.25
N PHE A 240 2.55 -8.00 -13.30
CA PHE A 240 2.48 -8.60 -11.98
C PHE A 240 1.03 -8.90 -11.63
N LYS A 241 0.75 -10.06 -11.01
CA LYS A 241 -0.56 -10.36 -10.44
C LYS A 241 -0.46 -11.20 -9.16
N LEU A 242 -1.25 -10.82 -8.16
CA LEU A 242 -1.59 -11.65 -7.01
C LEU A 242 -2.68 -12.64 -7.43
N MET A 243 -2.37 -13.92 -7.35
CA MET A 243 -3.28 -15.02 -7.66
C MET A 243 -3.63 -15.74 -6.38
N LYS A 244 -4.92 -16.01 -6.17
CA LYS A 244 -5.36 -16.95 -5.13
C LYS A 244 -5.52 -18.36 -5.69
N LYS A 245 -5.62 -19.33 -4.79
CA LYS A 245 -5.89 -20.75 -5.12
C LYS A 245 -7.15 -20.97 -5.98
N ASP A 246 -8.14 -20.07 -5.87
CA ASP A 246 -9.40 -20.10 -6.62
C ASP A 246 -9.36 -19.24 -7.91
N ASP A 247 -8.33 -18.44 -8.12
CA ASP A 247 -8.11 -17.67 -9.36
C ASP A 247 -7.62 -18.58 -10.50
N ARG A 248 -8.53 -19.38 -11.04
CA ARG A 248 -8.23 -20.37 -12.10
C ARG A 248 -8.56 -19.89 -13.51
N GLY A 249 -9.06 -18.68 -13.63
CA GLY A 249 -9.48 -18.11 -14.90
C GLY A 249 -8.29 -17.72 -15.79
N PRO A 250 -8.49 -17.68 -17.13
CA PRO A 250 -7.52 -17.08 -18.04
C PRO A 250 -7.30 -15.60 -17.68
N ILE A 251 -6.08 -15.11 -17.91
CA ILE A 251 -5.72 -13.71 -17.71
C ILE A 251 -5.56 -13.07 -19.09
N SER A 252 -6.46 -12.15 -19.42
CA SER A 252 -6.35 -11.32 -20.62
C SER A 252 -5.35 -10.20 -20.38
N LEU A 253 -4.33 -10.14 -21.22
CA LEU A 253 -3.29 -9.11 -21.23
C LEU A 253 -3.20 -8.49 -22.61
N LYS A 254 -2.59 -7.32 -22.66
CA LYS A 254 -2.01 -6.78 -23.89
C LYS A 254 -0.48 -6.86 -23.76
N LEU A 255 0.24 -7.42 -24.72
CA LEU A 255 1.70 -7.55 -24.65
C LEU A 255 2.36 -6.93 -25.88
N CYS A 256 3.57 -6.41 -25.72
CA CYS A 256 4.37 -5.96 -26.84
C CYS A 256 4.97 -7.19 -27.55
N PRO A 257 5.32 -7.12 -28.85
CA PRO A 257 6.06 -8.18 -29.51
C PRO A 257 7.43 -8.36 -28.85
N ASN A 258 7.61 -9.44 -28.10
CA ASN A 258 8.87 -9.76 -27.42
C ASN A 258 8.92 -11.24 -27.00
N GLU A 259 10.09 -11.66 -26.54
CA GLU A 259 10.25 -12.87 -25.74
C GLU A 259 9.91 -12.59 -24.28
N TYR A 260 9.18 -13.52 -23.68
CA TYR A 260 8.63 -13.39 -22.35
C TYR A 260 9.01 -14.57 -21.45
N ILE A 261 9.25 -14.26 -20.19
CA ILE A 261 9.41 -15.22 -19.10
C ILE A 261 8.31 -15.00 -18.08
N LEU A 262 7.49 -16.02 -17.85
CA LEU A 262 6.49 -16.05 -16.79
C LEU A 262 7.02 -16.85 -15.61
N GLU A 263 7.12 -16.22 -14.44
CA GLU A 263 7.57 -16.84 -13.20
C GLU A 263 6.44 -16.85 -12.17
N TYR A 264 6.36 -17.96 -11.44
CA TYR A 264 5.40 -18.19 -10.36
C TYR A 264 6.19 -18.20 -9.05
N TYR A 265 5.79 -17.38 -8.10
CA TYR A 265 6.40 -17.30 -6.78
C TYR A 265 5.41 -17.66 -5.68
N SER A 266 5.85 -18.39 -4.66
CA SER A 266 5.07 -18.66 -3.46
C SER A 266 4.92 -17.42 -2.59
N GLU A 267 4.08 -17.50 -1.56
CA GLU A 267 3.88 -16.45 -0.56
C GLU A 267 5.15 -16.05 0.20
N LYS A 268 6.19 -16.91 0.18
CA LYS A 268 7.53 -16.69 0.76
C LYS A 268 8.56 -16.19 -0.27
N ASP A 269 8.10 -15.70 -1.43
CA ASP A 269 8.92 -15.26 -2.56
C ASP A 269 9.90 -16.33 -3.09
N LEU A 270 9.52 -17.61 -3.00
CA LEU A 270 10.28 -18.72 -3.61
C LEU A 270 9.76 -19.01 -5.01
N LEU A 271 10.65 -19.12 -6.00
CA LEU A 271 10.28 -19.51 -7.37
C LEU A 271 9.78 -20.96 -7.36
N ILE A 272 8.53 -21.17 -7.80
CA ILE A 272 7.86 -22.48 -7.85
C ILE A 272 7.58 -22.95 -9.28
N GLY A 273 7.81 -22.10 -10.28
CA GLY A 273 7.74 -22.52 -11.68
C GLY A 273 8.02 -21.39 -12.65
N GLN A 274 8.34 -21.77 -13.88
CA GLN A 274 8.68 -20.84 -14.95
C GLN A 274 8.16 -21.35 -16.30
N GLU A 275 7.73 -20.44 -17.16
CA GLU A 275 7.35 -20.68 -18.54
C GLU A 275 7.98 -19.62 -19.45
N LYS A 276 8.23 -19.98 -20.71
CA LYS A 276 8.76 -19.06 -21.72
C LYS A 276 7.86 -19.09 -22.94
N PHE A 277 7.59 -17.92 -23.51
CA PHE A 277 6.82 -17.81 -24.74
C PHE A 277 7.24 -16.55 -25.51
N ARG A 278 6.79 -16.45 -26.76
CA ARG A 278 7.06 -15.30 -27.62
C ARG A 278 5.75 -14.75 -28.17
N VAL A 279 5.64 -13.43 -28.14
CA VAL A 279 4.55 -12.67 -28.77
C VAL A 279 5.10 -12.08 -30.07
N ASN A 280 4.38 -12.28 -31.17
CA ASN A 280 4.76 -11.79 -32.50
C ASN A 280 3.92 -10.58 -32.91
#